data_AF-A0A316RJG9-F1
#
_entry.id   AF-A0A316RJG9-F1
#
_cell.length_a   1.000
_cell.length_b   1.000
_cell.length_c   1.000
_cell.angle_alpha   90.00
_cell.angle_beta   90.00
_cell.angle_gamma   90.00
#
_symmetry.space_group_name_H-M   'P 1'
#
loop_
_entity.id
_entity.type
_entity.pdbx_description
1 polymer ?
#
loop_
_entity_poly.entity_id
_entity_poly.type
_entity_poly.pdbx_seq_one_letter_code
_entity_poly.pdbx_strand_id
1 'polypeptide(L)'
;MLNEEENQRKEKLKEVVAECFIKGYNKARTIERVLNVTGEKLYYRKLNGLLDEVLSTWSAKGIKDKVLMRAVELKKIDVRESELWQAWEDSKMMDDGADARYLAELRRCSEQRSRLLGLAVGKDGSKTGKVSVVWNEKKSYGTDNKTD
;
A
#
# COMPACT_ATOMS: atom_id res chain seq x y z
N MET A 1 -17.19 32.71 -11.99
CA MET A 1 -15.72 32.85 -12.04
C MET A 1 -15.07 32.37 -10.76
N LEU A 2 -15.23 33.02 -9.59
CA LEU A 2 -14.57 32.59 -8.34
C LEU A 2 -14.70 31.08 -8.02
N ASN A 3 -15.90 30.51 -8.05
CA ASN A 3 -16.13 29.08 -7.80
C ASN A 3 -15.40 28.15 -8.80
N GLU A 4 -15.15 28.61 -10.02
CA GLU A 4 -14.45 27.84 -11.06
C GLU A 4 -12.97 27.70 -10.70
N GLU A 5 -12.33 28.80 -10.34
CA GLU A 5 -10.92 28.86 -9.90
C GLU A 5 -10.70 28.14 -8.57
N GLU A 6 -11.68 28.17 -7.66
CA GLU A 6 -11.63 27.40 -6.41
C GLU A 6 -11.76 25.89 -6.67
N ASN A 7 -12.65 25.46 -7.57
CA ASN A 7 -12.73 24.06 -7.99
C ASN A 7 -11.45 23.60 -8.69
N GLN A 8 -10.91 24.38 -9.64
CA GLN A 8 -9.65 24.05 -10.33
C GLN A 8 -8.48 23.93 -9.34
N ARG A 9 -8.38 24.85 -8.36
CA ARG A 9 -7.42 24.72 -7.25
C ARG A 9 -7.64 23.43 -6.46
N LYS A 10 -8.88 23.14 -6.05
CA LYS A 10 -9.22 21.95 -5.27
C LYS A 10 -8.87 20.64 -6.00
N GLU A 11 -9.18 20.53 -7.29
CA GLU A 11 -8.83 19.35 -8.09
C GLU A 11 -7.31 19.21 -8.24
N LYS A 12 -6.56 20.29 -8.47
CA LYS A 12 -5.08 20.25 -8.48
C LYS A 12 -4.49 19.76 -7.16
N LEU A 13 -5.10 20.08 -6.01
CA LEU A 13 -4.70 19.50 -4.71
C LEU A 13 -5.00 17.99 -4.67
N LYS A 14 -6.18 17.56 -5.12
CA LYS A 14 -6.58 16.15 -5.15
C LYS A 14 -5.65 15.32 -6.02
N GLU A 15 -5.22 15.82 -7.17
CA GLU A 15 -4.25 15.15 -8.05
C GLU A 15 -2.94 14.84 -7.32
N VAL A 16 -2.35 15.83 -6.64
CA VAL A 16 -1.09 15.64 -5.89
C VAL A 16 -1.29 14.73 -4.67
N VAL A 17 -2.41 14.83 -3.96
CA VAL A 17 -2.75 13.94 -2.84
C VAL A 17 -2.93 12.49 -3.32
N ALA A 18 -3.60 12.28 -4.46
CA ALA A 18 -3.78 10.98 -5.09
C ALA A 18 -2.44 10.38 -5.56
N GLU A 19 -1.57 11.19 -6.18
CA GLU A 19 -0.21 10.79 -6.58
C GLU A 19 0.59 10.31 -5.37
N CYS A 20 0.62 11.09 -4.27
CA CYS A 20 1.31 10.74 -3.05
C CYS A 20 0.75 9.49 -2.37
N PHE A 21 -0.58 9.32 -2.35
CA PHE A 21 -1.23 8.13 -1.81
C PHE A 21 -0.86 6.87 -2.61
N ILE A 22 -0.92 6.91 -3.96
CA ILE A 22 -0.50 5.80 -4.83
C ILE A 22 0.99 5.45 -4.60
N LYS A 23 1.84 6.47 -4.40
CA LYS A 23 3.28 6.32 -4.11
C LYS A 23 3.58 5.91 -2.66
N GLY A 24 2.58 5.67 -1.82
CA GLY A 24 2.75 5.23 -0.43
C GLY A 24 3.47 6.26 0.47
N TYR A 25 3.39 7.55 0.13
CA TYR A 25 3.96 8.62 0.95
C TYR A 25 3.21 8.73 2.28
N ASN A 26 3.88 9.25 3.31
CA ASN A 26 3.23 9.55 4.58
C ASN A 26 2.59 10.95 4.56
N LYS A 27 1.80 11.27 5.59
CA LYS A 27 1.04 12.53 5.65
C LYS A 27 1.95 13.77 5.58
N ALA A 28 3.08 13.76 6.29
CA ALA A 28 4.04 14.86 6.32
C ALA A 28 4.68 15.12 4.94
N ARG A 29 5.21 14.07 4.30
CA ARG A 29 5.80 14.14 2.96
C ARG A 29 4.79 14.49 1.87
N THR A 30 3.51 14.16 2.10
CA THR A 30 2.42 14.56 1.20
C THR A 30 2.11 16.06 1.32
N ILE A 31 2.06 16.61 2.54
CA ILE A 31 1.90 18.06 2.76
C ILE A 31 3.06 18.85 2.15
N GLU A 32 4.30 18.40 2.37
CA GLU A 32 5.50 18.97 1.76
C GLU A 32 5.41 18.96 0.22
N ARG A 33 5.03 17.82 -0.38
CA ARG A 33 4.89 17.69 -1.83
C ARG A 33 3.79 18.61 -2.40
N VAL A 34 2.66 18.75 -1.71
CA VAL A 34 1.60 19.68 -2.12
C VAL A 34 2.12 21.12 -2.11
N LEU A 35 2.72 21.57 -1.00
CA LEU A 35 3.29 22.92 -0.88
C LEU A 35 4.27 23.22 -2.03
N ASN A 36 5.18 22.28 -2.33
CA ASN A 36 6.19 22.45 -3.37
C ASN A 36 5.63 22.44 -4.81
N VAL A 37 4.43 21.88 -5.06
CA VAL A 37 3.84 21.73 -6.41
C VAL A 37 2.72 22.75 -6.67
N THR A 38 1.98 23.15 -5.64
CA THR A 38 0.83 24.06 -5.76
C THR A 38 1.04 25.41 -5.09
N GLY A 39 2.08 25.57 -4.26
CA GLY A 39 2.26 26.73 -3.39
C GLY A 39 1.34 26.75 -2.17
N GLU A 40 0.44 25.76 -2.02
CA GLU A 40 -0.58 25.78 -0.99
C GLU A 40 -0.17 25.00 0.27
N LYS A 41 -0.20 25.67 1.42
CA LYS A 41 0.03 25.04 2.73
C LYS A 41 -1.19 24.23 3.16
N LEU A 42 -0.98 22.93 3.40
CA LEU A 42 -2.05 21.98 3.70
C LEU A 42 -1.91 21.40 5.12
N TYR A 43 -3.04 21.10 5.77
CA TYR A 43 -3.09 20.57 7.15
C TYR A 43 -3.74 19.18 7.16
N TYR A 44 -3.41 18.32 8.12
CA TYR A 44 -3.89 16.91 8.17
C TYR A 44 -5.41 16.76 8.02
N ARG A 45 -6.23 17.65 8.61
CA ARG A 45 -7.69 17.62 8.45
C ARG A 45 -8.13 17.84 6.99
N LYS A 46 -7.52 18.80 6.30
CA LYS A 46 -7.79 19.07 4.87
C LYS A 46 -7.23 17.94 3.98
N LEU A 47 -6.08 17.37 4.34
CA LEU A 47 -5.47 16.24 3.63
C LEU A 47 -6.40 15.02 3.63
N ASN A 48 -6.90 14.64 4.80
CA ASN A 48 -7.81 13.52 4.94
C ASN A 48 -9.08 13.74 4.12
N GLY A 49 -9.73 14.91 4.24
CA GLY A 49 -10.95 15.21 3.46
C GLY A 49 -10.74 15.18 1.93
N LEU A 50 -9.61 15.70 1.43
CA LEU A 50 -9.27 15.60 0.00
C LEU A 50 -9.04 14.15 -0.44
N LEU A 51 -8.38 13.33 0.39
CA LEU A 51 -8.19 11.92 0.11
C LEU A 51 -9.52 11.14 0.13
N ASP A 52 -10.40 11.42 1.09
CA ASP A 52 -11.72 10.80 1.17
C ASP A 52 -12.57 11.13 -0.06
N GLU A 53 -12.51 12.38 -0.57
CA GLU A 53 -13.14 12.78 -1.84
C GLU A 53 -12.54 12.04 -3.05
N VAL A 54 -11.21 11.88 -3.12
CA VAL A 54 -10.53 11.10 -4.17
C VAL A 54 -10.99 9.64 -4.15
N LEU A 55 -10.96 8.99 -2.99
CA LEU A 55 -11.35 7.59 -2.82
C LEU A 55 -12.84 7.37 -3.10
N SER A 56 -13.70 8.32 -2.71
CA SER A 56 -15.13 8.30 -3.02
C SER A 56 -15.38 8.45 -4.53
N THR A 57 -14.67 9.36 -5.20
CA THR A 57 -14.74 9.56 -6.66
C THR A 57 -14.28 8.30 -7.40
N TRP A 58 -13.19 7.68 -6.96
CA TRP A 58 -12.69 6.42 -7.52
C TRP A 58 -13.66 5.26 -7.26
N SER A 59 -14.26 5.19 -6.07
CA SER A 59 -15.31 4.21 -5.75
C SER A 59 -16.51 4.34 -6.69
N ALA A 60 -17.01 5.56 -6.90
CA ALA A 60 -18.15 5.83 -7.78
C ALA A 60 -17.84 5.51 -9.26
N LYS A 61 -16.60 5.71 -9.70
CA LYS A 61 -16.12 5.38 -11.06
C LYS A 61 -15.70 3.89 -11.22
N GLY A 62 -15.99 3.01 -10.26
CA GLY A 62 -15.62 1.58 -10.33
C GLY A 62 -14.12 1.29 -10.11
N ILE A 63 -13.29 2.30 -9.86
CA ILE A 63 -11.83 2.19 -9.66
C ILE A 63 -11.49 1.52 -8.31
N LYS A 64 -12.51 1.30 -7.45
CA LYS A 64 -12.48 0.53 -6.20
C LYS A 64 -11.82 -0.85 -6.33
N ASP A 65 -11.93 -1.46 -7.50
CA ASP A 65 -11.71 -2.88 -7.73
C ASP A 65 -10.23 -3.29 -7.78
N LYS A 66 -9.39 -2.46 -8.41
CA LYS A 66 -7.92 -2.51 -8.25
C LYS A 66 -7.45 -2.31 -6.83
N VAL A 67 -8.35 -1.92 -5.92
CA VAL A 67 -8.13 -1.74 -4.49
C VAL A 67 -9.01 -2.72 -3.68
N LEU A 68 -9.62 -3.73 -4.32
CA LEU A 68 -10.42 -4.83 -3.75
C LEU A 68 -9.86 -6.24 -4.09
N MET A 69 -8.87 -6.33 -5.00
CA MET A 69 -8.24 -7.59 -5.44
C MET A 69 -7.07 -8.08 -4.54
N ARG A 70 -6.05 -7.27 -4.22
CA ARG A 70 -4.87 -7.66 -3.40
C ARG A 70 -5.23 -8.29 -2.06
N ALA A 71 -6.33 -7.92 -1.39
CA ALA A 71 -6.71 -8.58 -0.12
C ALA A 71 -7.32 -9.98 -0.35
N VAL A 72 -8.05 -10.14 -1.46
CA VAL A 72 -8.52 -11.46 -1.93
C VAL A 72 -7.32 -12.32 -2.37
N GLU A 73 -6.39 -11.77 -3.16
CA GLU A 73 -5.18 -12.48 -3.60
C GLU A 73 -4.22 -12.79 -2.44
N LEU A 74 -4.08 -11.90 -1.46
CA LEU A 74 -3.31 -12.18 -0.24
C LEU A 74 -3.95 -13.33 0.56
N LYS A 75 -5.28 -13.34 0.73
CA LYS A 75 -5.97 -14.43 1.42
C LYS A 75 -5.86 -15.78 0.67
N LYS A 76 -5.83 -15.78 -0.66
CA LYS A 76 -5.55 -16.98 -1.46
C LYS A 76 -4.12 -17.49 -1.23
N ILE A 77 -3.15 -16.59 -1.11
CA ILE A 77 -1.76 -16.93 -0.76
C ILE A 77 -1.69 -17.52 0.65
N ASP A 78 -2.37 -16.93 1.65
CA ASP A 78 -2.37 -17.42 3.03
C ASP A 78 -2.89 -18.87 3.13
N VAL A 79 -3.99 -19.20 2.43
CA VAL A 79 -4.50 -20.59 2.36
C VAL A 79 -3.50 -21.53 1.71
N ARG A 80 -2.94 -21.13 0.55
CA ARG A 80 -2.00 -21.96 -0.20
C ARG A 80 -0.68 -22.18 0.55
N GLU A 81 -0.22 -21.21 1.34
CA GLU A 81 0.92 -21.41 2.24
C GLU A 81 0.59 -22.39 3.37
N SER A 82 -0.62 -22.36 3.95
CA SER A 82 -1.04 -23.33 4.96
C SER A 82 -1.09 -24.76 4.39
N GLU A 83 -1.62 -24.92 3.17
CA GLU A 83 -1.64 -26.21 2.45
C GLU A 83 -0.22 -26.71 2.15
N LEU A 84 0.68 -25.83 1.69
CA LEU A 84 2.08 -26.16 1.42
C LEU A 84 2.88 -26.49 2.69
N TRP A 85 2.59 -25.83 3.82
CA TRP A 85 3.18 -26.17 5.11
C TRP A 85 2.73 -27.54 5.60
N GLN A 86 1.42 -27.84 5.51
CA GLN A 86 0.91 -29.15 5.90
C GLN A 86 1.48 -30.25 5.00
N ALA A 87 1.49 -30.06 3.67
CA ALA A 87 2.08 -31.02 2.74
C ALA A 87 3.60 -31.20 2.95
N TRP A 88 4.31 -30.15 3.39
CA TRP A 88 5.72 -30.25 3.76
C TRP A 88 5.93 -31.04 5.07
N GLU A 89 5.11 -30.82 6.10
CA GLU A 89 5.11 -31.63 7.32
C GLU A 89 4.78 -33.10 7.02
N ASP A 90 3.73 -33.35 6.25
CA ASP A 90 3.30 -34.69 5.84
C ASP A 90 4.38 -35.41 5.00
N SER A 91 5.15 -34.67 4.18
CA SER A 91 6.25 -35.25 3.39
C SER A 91 7.37 -35.86 4.25
N LYS A 92 7.62 -35.32 5.44
CA LYS A 92 8.60 -35.87 6.41
C LYS A 92 8.19 -37.22 6.98
N MET A 93 6.91 -37.57 6.88
CA MET A 93 6.37 -38.84 7.36
C MET A 93 6.39 -39.92 6.27
N MET A 94 6.78 -39.55 5.04
CA MET A 94 6.73 -40.41 3.83
C MET A 94 8.12 -40.70 3.26
N ASP A 95 9.12 -39.85 3.53
CA ASP A 95 10.50 -39.97 3.04
C ASP A 95 11.47 -39.38 4.07
N ASP A 96 12.74 -39.83 4.09
CA ASP A 96 13.76 -39.46 5.12
C ASP A 96 14.21 -37.98 5.08
N GLY A 97 13.58 -37.15 4.23
CA GLY A 97 13.84 -35.73 4.11
C GLY A 97 12.61 -34.96 3.66
N ALA A 98 12.36 -33.81 4.31
CA ALA A 98 11.24 -32.93 3.96
C ALA A 98 11.38 -32.40 2.52
N ASP A 99 10.35 -32.59 1.69
CA ASP A 99 10.47 -32.33 0.24
C ASP A 99 10.70 -30.84 -0.07
N ALA A 100 11.87 -30.56 -0.64
CA ALA A 100 12.33 -29.21 -0.97
C ALA A 100 11.45 -28.48 -1.99
N ARG A 101 10.60 -29.20 -2.76
CA ARG A 101 9.64 -28.61 -3.69
C ARG A 101 8.61 -27.73 -2.97
N TYR A 102 8.12 -28.15 -1.80
CA TYR A 102 7.17 -27.34 -1.02
C TYR A 102 7.82 -26.04 -0.52
N LEU A 103 9.09 -26.09 -0.08
CA LEU A 103 9.85 -24.91 0.31
C LEU A 103 10.08 -23.93 -0.87
N ALA A 104 10.24 -24.44 -2.09
CA ALA A 104 10.34 -23.62 -3.29
C ALA A 104 9.02 -22.91 -3.63
N GLU A 105 7.87 -23.58 -3.50
CA GLU A 105 6.56 -22.96 -3.70
C GLU A 105 6.22 -21.95 -2.58
N LEU A 106 6.60 -22.21 -1.33
CA LEU A 106 6.48 -21.26 -0.21
C LEU A 106 7.28 -19.97 -0.48
N ARG A 107 8.48 -20.06 -1.06
CA ARG A 107 9.25 -18.87 -1.49
C ARG A 107 8.50 -18.06 -2.57
N ARG A 108 7.88 -18.72 -3.56
CA ARG A 108 7.08 -18.05 -4.59
C ARG A 108 5.85 -17.36 -4.00
N CYS A 109 5.20 -17.97 -3.02
CA CYS A 109 4.09 -17.36 -2.28
C CYS A 109 4.54 -16.07 -1.56
N SER A 110 5.69 -16.11 -0.88
CA SER A 110 6.31 -14.93 -0.25
C SER A 110 6.70 -13.83 -1.25
N GLU A 111 7.24 -14.17 -2.42
CA GLU A 111 7.50 -13.22 -3.51
C GLU A 111 6.21 -12.56 -4.02
N GLN A 112 5.17 -13.36 -4.27
CA GLN A 112 3.87 -12.85 -4.71
C GLN A 112 3.23 -11.94 -3.65
N ARG A 113 3.26 -12.33 -2.37
CA ARG A 113 2.84 -11.49 -1.24
C ARG A 113 3.60 -10.17 -1.23
N SER A 114 4.92 -10.19 -1.47
CA SER A 114 5.76 -9.01 -1.51
C SER A 114 5.42 -8.08 -2.68
N ARG A 115 5.23 -8.62 -3.89
CA ARG A 115 4.81 -7.85 -5.09
C ARG A 115 3.42 -7.25 -4.92
N LEU A 116 2.50 -8.04 -4.37
CA LEU A 116 1.18 -7.59 -3.98
C LEU A 116 1.33 -6.44 -2.98
N LEU A 117 1.88 -6.63 -1.78
CA LEU A 117 2.01 -5.57 -0.76
C LEU A 117 2.77 -4.31 -1.23
N GLY A 118 3.57 -4.40 -2.30
CA GLY A 118 4.47 -3.32 -2.73
C GLY A 118 5.75 -3.26 -1.87
N LEU A 119 6.04 -4.34 -1.15
CA LEU A 119 7.26 -4.55 -0.36
C LEU A 119 8.35 -5.24 -1.17
N ALA A 120 8.00 -5.91 -2.27
CA ALA A 120 8.98 -6.33 -3.25
C ALA A 120 9.70 -5.10 -3.78
N VAL A 121 11.03 -5.09 -3.66
CA VAL A 121 11.89 -4.17 -4.40
C VAL A 121 11.72 -4.49 -5.88
N GLY A 122 10.81 -3.76 -6.51
CA GLY A 122 10.60 -3.86 -7.94
C GLY A 122 11.82 -3.31 -8.68
N LYS A 123 12.38 -4.14 -9.56
CA LYS A 123 12.16 -3.83 -10.98
C LYS A 123 10.68 -4.13 -11.28
N ASP A 124 9.85 -3.14 -10.97
CA ASP A 124 8.46 -2.90 -11.37
C ASP A 124 7.32 -3.90 -11.00
N GLY A 125 6.13 -3.34 -10.68
CA GLY A 125 4.82 -4.01 -10.84
C GLY A 125 3.98 -4.34 -9.58
N SER A 126 2.84 -3.66 -9.38
CA SER A 126 1.88 -3.89 -8.27
C SER A 126 0.41 -4.05 -8.74
N LYS A 127 -0.54 -4.45 -7.85
CA LYS A 127 -1.99 -4.04 -7.79
C LYS A 127 -2.73 -4.55 -6.51
N THR A 128 -3.92 -4.02 -6.16
CA THR A 128 -4.30 -3.55 -4.77
C THR A 128 -5.66 -4.00 -4.15
N GLY A 129 -5.89 -3.70 -2.85
CA GLY A 129 -6.32 -4.65 -1.78
C GLY A 129 -7.75 -4.75 -1.23
N LYS A 130 -8.06 -4.06 -0.12
CA LYS A 130 -9.42 -3.72 0.35
C LYS A 130 -9.29 -2.55 1.31
N VAL A 131 -8.73 -1.46 0.78
CA VAL A 131 -7.76 -0.64 1.54
C VAL A 131 -8.42 0.35 2.48
N SER A 132 -8.29 0.08 3.78
CA SER A 132 -8.05 1.11 4.78
C SER A 132 -6.70 1.77 4.50
N VAL A 133 -6.65 3.10 4.45
CA VAL A 133 -5.39 3.82 4.17
C VAL A 133 -4.49 3.79 5.39
N VAL A 134 -3.62 2.78 5.43
CA VAL A 134 -2.43 2.80 6.29
C VAL A 134 -1.45 3.78 5.66
N TRP A 135 -1.51 5.03 6.10
CA TRP A 135 -0.43 5.98 5.88
C TRP A 135 0.85 5.39 6.44
N ASN A 136 1.97 5.54 5.71
CA ASN A 136 3.24 4.92 6.08
C ASN A 136 3.89 5.67 7.26
N GLU A 137 3.35 5.47 8.46
CA GLU A 137 3.78 6.09 9.71
C GLU A 137 5.12 5.50 10.17
N LYS A 138 6.19 5.86 9.45
CA LYS A 138 7.55 5.83 9.99
C LYS A 138 7.58 6.71 11.25
N LYS A 139 7.37 6.09 12.40
CA LYS A 139 7.88 6.62 13.66
C LYS A 139 9.38 6.79 13.49
N SER A 140 9.84 8.04 13.63
CA SER A 140 11.24 8.26 13.96
C SER A 140 11.50 7.56 15.29
N TYR A 141 12.41 6.60 15.30
CA TYR A 141 12.97 6.07 16.54
C TYR A 141 14.35 6.71 16.71
N GLY A 142 14.53 7.44 17.82
CA GLY A 142 15.85 7.90 18.26
C GLY A 142 16.28 9.29 17.78
N THR A 143 15.58 10.35 18.21
CA THR A 143 16.34 11.42 18.87
C THR A 143 16.40 11.04 20.34
N ASP A 144 17.57 10.60 20.80
CA ASP A 144 18.10 10.84 22.15
C ASP A 144 19.46 10.17 22.29
N ASN A 145 20.51 10.99 22.22
CA ASN A 145 21.56 11.00 23.23
C ASN A 145 22.24 12.37 23.17
N LYS A 146 21.97 13.19 24.19
CA LYS A 146 22.83 14.31 24.58
C LYS A 146 23.78 13.82 25.67
N THR A 147 24.93 14.49 25.74
CA THR A 147 25.94 14.43 26.83
C THR A 147 26.62 13.08 27.05
N ASP A 148 27.93 13.04 27.32
CA ASP A 148 28.88 14.16 27.49
C ASP A 148 29.65 14.53 26.21
#